data_AF-A0A923A3C3-F1
#
_entry.id   AF-A0A923A3C3-F1
#
_cell.length_a   1.000
_cell.length_b   1.000
_cell.length_c   1.000
_cell.angle_alpha   90.00
_cell.angle_beta   90.00
_cell.angle_gamma   90.00
#
_symmetry.space_group_name_H-M   'P 1'
#
loop_
_entity.id
_entity.type
_entity.pdbx_description
1 polymer ?
#
loop_
_entity_poly.entity_id
_entity_poly.type
_entity_poly.pdbx_seq_one_letter_code
_entity_poly.pdbx_strand_id
1 'polypeptide(L)'
;MESQNDKQTVLQRPIWVISRIGFGIPKDIELVPEIKAESVIEYVISDFAKYMLDPNPMEIQKRLVGCEIHRSQPEKTTFGSTLYKWIPWRKKAEAGPPDILLAQSPIEAPSRKDKQFADHVDMINETLRPYDILPRTLSSLDMDHVSNIVGICEDIDGNRSILRLDGDILSKVNYMKNNYSRNVNVILESRQLAPGLFEMRGFDFTSYNPDNQYRLIRFFSNGESKACVIGADKSVQYWIQDMNLVKYMLLLDQSIQENKKFQDAFRQCISGELMPIKILFNTKFEIGYTDSHLPEAYQDIFKTCNLGMDEKDVIMESLNQLQLGVAFSYVMKDNTGKQKLFTHISVLHSIKALEPIRQRLPKLYSEINKRIPISDARRFYVLDSIRGYVYA
;
A
#
# COMPACT_ATOMS: atom_id res chain seq x y z
N MET A 1 -17.29 28.93 12.44
CA MET A 1 -18.14 28.84 11.23
C MET A 1 -17.31 28.82 9.93
N GLU A 2 -16.10 29.37 9.90
CA GLU A 2 -15.22 29.31 8.71
C GLU A 2 -14.66 27.90 8.39
N SER A 3 -14.39 27.04 9.38
CA SER A 3 -13.77 25.72 9.12
C SER A 3 -14.67 24.65 8.48
N GLN A 4 -16.00 24.83 8.51
CA GLN A 4 -16.93 23.89 7.86
C GLN A 4 -17.11 24.19 6.37
N ASN A 5 -17.01 25.46 5.98
CA ASN A 5 -17.21 25.89 4.60
C ASN A 5 -16.02 25.52 3.70
N ASP A 6 -14.80 25.57 4.25
CA ASP A 6 -13.57 25.16 3.55
C ASP A 6 -13.49 23.63 3.37
N LYS A 7 -13.94 22.84 4.35
CA LYS A 7 -13.99 21.37 4.20
C LYS A 7 -15.01 20.94 3.15
N GLN A 8 -16.14 21.64 3.06
CA GLN A 8 -17.20 21.32 2.09
C GLN A 8 -16.79 21.67 0.65
N THR A 9 -15.98 22.73 0.46
CA THR A 9 -15.44 23.09 -0.86
C THR A 9 -14.32 22.16 -1.33
N VAL A 10 -13.48 21.61 -0.43
CA VAL A 10 -12.46 20.59 -0.78
C VAL A 10 -13.10 19.28 -1.25
N LEU A 11 -14.20 18.84 -0.64
CA LEU A 11 -14.90 17.58 -1.01
C LEU A 11 -15.55 17.61 -2.40
N GLN A 12 -15.80 18.80 -2.96
CA GLN A 12 -16.35 18.96 -4.31
C GLN A 12 -15.29 19.03 -5.41
N ARG A 13 -14.01 19.24 -5.05
CA ARG A 13 -12.92 19.32 -6.02
C ARG A 13 -12.49 17.94 -6.52
N PRO A 14 -11.96 17.85 -7.75
CA PRO A 14 -11.48 16.58 -8.27
C PRO A 14 -10.28 16.08 -7.46
N ILE A 15 -10.33 14.81 -7.06
CA ILE A 15 -9.19 14.11 -6.49
C ILE A 15 -8.30 13.67 -7.64
N TRP A 16 -7.02 14.01 -7.58
CA TRP A 16 -6.05 13.68 -8.62
C TRP A 16 -4.71 13.29 -8.01
N VAL A 17 -3.90 12.57 -8.78
CA VAL A 17 -2.61 11.99 -8.36
C VAL A 17 -1.47 12.53 -9.21
N ILE A 18 -1.61 12.48 -10.53
CA ILE A 18 -0.57 12.90 -11.46
C ILE A 18 -1.19 13.38 -12.77
N SER A 19 -0.67 14.46 -13.33
CA SER A 19 -1.09 14.98 -14.63
C SER A 19 0.11 15.46 -15.42
N ARG A 20 0.15 15.20 -16.72
CA ARG A 20 1.21 15.71 -17.59
C ARG A 20 0.91 17.13 -18.02
N ILE A 21 1.90 18.00 -17.88
CA ILE A 21 1.81 19.40 -18.33
C ILE A 21 2.19 19.50 -19.80
N GLY A 22 3.30 18.86 -20.20
CA GLY A 22 3.78 18.98 -21.57
C GLY A 22 5.06 18.19 -21.85
N PHE A 23 5.52 18.32 -23.10
CA PHE A 23 6.79 17.82 -23.62
C PHE A 23 7.72 18.98 -23.92
N GLY A 24 9.01 18.80 -23.64
CA GLY A 24 10.03 19.83 -23.83
C GLY A 24 10.76 20.12 -22.52
N ILE A 25 11.80 20.95 -22.58
CA ILE A 25 12.58 21.35 -21.40
C ILE A 25 12.03 22.70 -20.93
N PRO A 26 11.32 22.76 -19.79
CA PRO A 26 11.00 24.02 -19.15
C PRO A 26 12.28 24.84 -18.93
N LYS A 27 12.22 26.15 -19.23
CA LYS A 27 13.40 27.04 -19.14
C LYS A 27 14.06 27.04 -17.76
N ASP A 28 13.31 26.75 -16.70
CA ASP A 28 13.83 26.70 -15.34
C ASP A 28 14.44 25.34 -14.97
N ILE A 29 14.19 24.28 -15.76
CA ILE A 29 14.82 22.96 -15.60
C ILE A 29 16.19 22.92 -16.28
N GLU A 30 16.43 23.74 -17.31
CA GLU A 30 17.77 23.94 -17.87
C GLU A 30 18.78 24.43 -16.80
N LEU A 31 18.27 25.00 -15.71
CA LEU A 31 19.05 25.48 -14.57
C LEU A 31 19.31 24.40 -13.51
N VAL A 32 18.81 23.18 -13.69
CA VAL A 32 19.08 22.03 -12.80
C VAL A 32 20.26 21.24 -13.39
N PRO A 33 21.51 21.51 -12.96
CA PRO A 33 22.71 20.98 -13.61
C PRO A 33 22.81 19.45 -13.58
N GLU A 34 22.09 18.80 -12.67
CA GLU A 34 22.01 17.34 -12.57
C GLU A 34 21.19 16.69 -13.68
N ILE A 35 20.31 17.44 -14.36
CA ILE A 35 19.45 16.93 -15.43
C ILE A 35 20.09 17.23 -16.78
N LYS A 36 20.83 16.25 -17.30
CA LYS A 36 21.37 16.28 -18.67
C LYS A 36 20.54 15.37 -19.57
N ALA A 37 19.58 15.96 -20.28
CA ALA A 37 18.65 15.24 -21.14
C ALA A 37 18.30 16.03 -22.41
N GLU A 38 18.15 15.30 -23.51
CA GLU A 38 17.70 15.86 -24.79
C GLU A 38 16.19 16.13 -24.82
N SER A 39 15.44 15.39 -23.99
CA SER A 39 13.99 15.56 -23.86
C SER A 39 13.53 15.27 -22.44
N VAL A 40 12.50 16.01 -22.04
CA VAL A 40 11.90 15.96 -20.71
C VAL A 40 10.38 15.86 -20.87
N ILE A 41 9.76 15.11 -19.98
CA ILE A 41 8.32 15.07 -19.73
C ILE A 41 8.10 15.60 -18.32
N GLU A 42 7.32 16.67 -18.22
CA GLU A 42 6.95 17.26 -16.94
C GLU A 42 5.55 16.80 -16.53
N TYR A 43 5.47 16.35 -15.29
CA TYR A 43 4.21 16.06 -14.60
C TYR A 43 4.04 16.99 -13.40
N VAL A 44 2.80 17.41 -13.15
CA VAL A 44 2.36 17.83 -11.82
C VAL A 44 1.94 16.57 -11.06
N ILE A 45 2.33 16.49 -9.79
CA ILE A 45 1.91 15.43 -8.87
C ILE A 45 1.24 16.06 -7.64
N SER A 46 0.25 15.36 -7.07
CA SER A 46 -0.48 15.78 -5.87
C SER A 46 0.21 15.31 -4.59
N ASP A 47 -0.37 15.63 -3.43
CA ASP A 47 0.08 15.11 -2.13
C ASP A 47 0.13 13.58 -2.08
N PHE A 48 -0.81 12.88 -2.74
CA PHE A 48 -0.81 11.40 -2.79
C PHE A 48 0.40 10.87 -3.54
N ALA A 49 0.67 11.40 -4.73
CA ALA A 49 1.82 10.96 -5.52
C ALA A 49 3.13 11.35 -4.84
N LYS A 50 3.23 12.56 -4.28
CA LYS A 50 4.41 12.96 -3.51
C LYS A 50 4.65 12.03 -2.33
N TYR A 51 3.62 11.65 -1.59
CA TYR A 51 3.72 10.66 -0.55
C TYR A 51 4.23 9.34 -1.11
N MET A 52 3.54 8.72 -2.08
CA MET A 52 3.89 7.38 -2.58
C MET A 52 5.27 7.30 -3.27
N LEU A 53 5.78 8.42 -3.79
CA LEU A 53 7.09 8.50 -4.45
C LEU A 53 8.25 8.83 -3.49
N ASP A 54 7.96 9.33 -2.29
CA ASP A 54 8.98 9.71 -1.32
C ASP A 54 9.74 8.46 -0.82
N PRO A 55 11.08 8.42 -0.93
CA PRO A 55 11.88 7.28 -0.49
C PRO A 55 12.21 7.29 1.01
N ASN A 56 11.88 8.36 1.74
CA ASN A 56 12.26 8.49 3.14
C ASN A 56 11.47 7.53 4.05
N PRO A 57 12.04 7.09 5.19
CA PRO A 57 11.29 6.32 6.16
C PRO A 57 10.04 7.05 6.65
N MET A 58 9.04 6.29 7.08
CA MET A 58 7.82 6.83 7.67
C MET A 58 7.43 6.09 8.93
N GLU A 59 6.69 6.78 9.80
CA GLU A 59 6.18 6.23 11.03
C GLU A 59 4.71 5.82 10.85
N ILE A 60 4.36 4.61 11.27
CA ILE A 60 2.96 4.15 11.33
C ILE A 60 2.67 3.55 12.70
N GLN A 61 1.39 3.52 13.08
CA GLN A 61 0.97 2.81 14.28
C GLN A 61 0.60 1.36 13.97
N LYS A 62 1.14 0.42 14.76
CA LYS A 62 0.72 -0.98 14.77
C LYS A 62 0.44 -1.45 16.19
N ARG A 63 -0.41 -2.45 16.36
CA ARG A 63 -0.68 -3.03 17.68
C ARG A 63 0.42 -4.02 18.04
N LEU A 64 1.12 -3.82 19.16
CA LEU A 64 2.10 -4.77 19.68
C LEU A 64 1.35 -5.92 20.38
N VAL A 65 1.38 -7.13 19.83
CA VAL A 65 0.58 -8.27 20.32
C VAL A 65 1.42 -9.35 21.00
N GLY A 66 2.75 -9.28 20.92
CA GLY A 66 3.60 -10.31 21.47
C GLY A 66 5.08 -10.07 21.26
N CYS A 67 5.89 -11.09 21.50
CA CYS A 67 7.32 -11.08 21.20
C CYS A 67 7.87 -12.47 20.85
N GLU A 68 8.97 -12.48 20.13
CA GLU A 68 9.86 -13.62 19.96
C GLU A 68 11.00 -13.53 20.97
N ILE A 69 11.30 -14.65 21.63
CA ILE A 69 12.40 -14.77 22.59
C ILE A 69 13.45 -15.68 21.96
N HIS A 70 14.60 -15.11 21.66
CA HIS A 70 15.73 -15.81 21.07
C HIS A 70 16.66 -16.23 22.19
N ARG A 71 16.94 -17.53 22.31
CA ARG A 71 17.83 -18.06 23.34
C ARG A 71 19.28 -18.07 22.89
N SER A 72 20.18 -17.84 23.83
CA SER A 72 21.60 -18.12 23.67
C SER A 72 21.77 -19.63 23.54
N GLN A 73 22.45 -20.10 22.48
CA GLN A 73 22.82 -21.51 22.44
C GLN A 73 23.82 -21.77 23.57
N PRO A 74 23.71 -22.90 24.30
CA PRO A 74 24.74 -23.27 25.25
C PRO A 74 26.04 -23.44 24.46
N GLU A 75 27.06 -22.66 24.80
CA GLU A 75 28.42 -22.97 24.38
C GLU A 75 28.69 -24.39 24.89
N LYS A 76 28.80 -25.36 23.97
CA LYS A 76 29.28 -26.69 24.34
C LYS A 76 30.65 -26.46 24.95
N THR A 77 30.76 -26.55 26.27
CA THR A 77 32.02 -26.56 27.00
C THR A 77 32.85 -27.72 26.46
N THR A 78 33.73 -27.44 25.50
CA THR A 78 34.73 -28.37 25.00
C THR A 78 35.79 -28.56 26.07
N PHE A 79 35.51 -29.40 27.06
CA PHE A 79 36.55 -30.16 27.74
C PHE A 79 36.70 -31.49 27.00
N GLY A 80 37.70 -31.57 26.12
CA GLY A 80 38.11 -32.82 25.48
C GLY A 80 38.51 -32.68 24.01
N SER A 81 39.81 -32.89 23.76
CA SER A 81 40.47 -33.19 22.48
C SER A 81 40.79 -32.02 21.53
N THR A 82 41.96 -31.45 21.78
CA THR A 82 42.99 -31.15 20.78
C THR A 82 42.97 -32.21 19.66
N LEU A 83 42.34 -31.94 18.50
CA LEU A 83 42.76 -32.48 17.17
C LEU A 83 41.94 -32.10 15.91
N TYR A 84 40.98 -31.18 15.92
CA TYR A 84 40.29 -30.79 14.66
C TYR A 84 40.43 -29.31 14.32
N LYS A 85 41.63 -28.90 13.89
CA LYS A 85 41.90 -27.58 13.30
C LYS A 85 41.71 -27.51 11.77
N TRP A 86 41.31 -28.60 11.10
CA TRP A 86 41.34 -28.72 9.63
C TRP A 86 40.03 -29.23 9.02
N ILE A 87 38.89 -28.57 9.31
CA ILE A 87 37.65 -28.76 8.54
C ILE A 87 37.00 -27.38 8.27
N PRO A 88 37.01 -26.86 7.02
CA PRO A 88 36.49 -25.52 6.70
C PRO A 88 34.95 -25.42 6.63
N TRP A 89 34.22 -26.46 7.04
CA TRP A 89 32.79 -26.65 6.76
C TRP A 89 31.96 -26.84 8.04
N ARG A 90 32.24 -26.06 9.09
CA ARG A 90 31.24 -25.89 10.16
C ARG A 90 30.18 -24.93 9.65
N LYS A 91 29.05 -25.48 9.19
CA LYS A 91 27.77 -24.78 9.20
C LYS A 91 27.64 -24.14 10.59
N LYS A 92 27.45 -22.81 10.66
CA LYS A 92 26.99 -22.16 11.89
C LYS A 92 25.83 -23.01 12.39
N ALA A 93 25.89 -23.46 13.65
CA ALA A 93 24.76 -24.12 14.26
C ALA A 93 23.56 -23.18 14.08
N GLU A 94 22.55 -23.63 13.36
CA GLU A 94 21.31 -22.86 13.19
C GLU A 94 20.77 -22.60 14.60
N ALA A 95 20.58 -21.33 14.94
CA ALA A 95 19.91 -20.95 16.17
C ALA A 95 18.58 -21.72 16.23
N GLY A 96 18.25 -22.31 17.39
CA GLY A 96 16.96 -22.96 17.56
C GLY A 96 15.82 -21.96 17.26
N PRO A 97 14.64 -22.44 16.85
CA PRO A 97 13.52 -21.55 16.59
C PRO A 97 13.22 -20.71 17.85
N PRO A 98 12.86 -19.42 17.69
CA PRO A 98 12.53 -18.58 18.82
C PRO A 98 11.26 -19.05 19.51
N ASP A 99 11.17 -18.81 20.82
CA ASP A 99 9.92 -19.00 21.55
C ASP A 99 8.98 -17.83 21.24
N ILE A 100 7.79 -18.12 20.73
CA ILE A 100 6.78 -17.10 20.43
C ILE A 100 5.83 -16.97 21.62
N LEU A 101 5.70 -15.74 22.14
CA LEU A 101 4.81 -15.41 23.23
C LEU A 101 3.83 -14.32 22.78
N LEU A 102 2.54 -14.63 22.80
CA LEU A 102 1.47 -13.72 22.40
C LEU A 102 0.64 -13.34 23.63
N ALA A 103 0.22 -12.08 23.68
CA ALA A 103 -0.74 -11.59 24.65
C ALA A 103 -2.12 -12.20 24.38
N GLN A 104 -2.96 -12.23 25.42
CA GLN A 104 -4.38 -12.52 25.24
C GLN A 104 -5.05 -11.36 24.50
N SER A 105 -5.97 -11.70 23.59
CA SER A 105 -6.76 -10.68 22.91
C SER A 105 -7.58 -9.90 23.94
N PRO A 106 -7.53 -8.56 23.90
CA PRO A 106 -8.32 -7.74 24.82
C PRO A 106 -9.81 -7.95 24.57
N ILE A 107 -10.63 -7.68 25.58
CA ILE A 107 -12.08 -7.61 25.43
C ILE A 107 -12.39 -6.42 24.53
N GLU A 108 -13.06 -6.66 23.42
CA GLU A 108 -13.46 -5.59 22.50
C GLU A 108 -14.71 -4.88 23.01
N ALA A 109 -14.65 -3.56 23.08
CA ALA A 109 -15.83 -2.74 23.36
C ALA A 109 -16.77 -2.74 22.14
N PRO A 110 -18.07 -3.02 22.28
CA PRO A 110 -19.07 -2.61 21.30
C PRO A 110 -19.00 -1.10 21.01
N SER A 111 -19.49 -0.64 19.85
CA SER A 111 -19.06 0.64 19.26
C SER A 111 -19.10 1.88 20.13
N ARG A 112 -18.24 2.82 19.71
CA ARG A 112 -18.05 4.21 20.14
C ARG A 112 -19.27 5.14 19.98
N LYS A 113 -20.50 4.69 20.22
CA LYS A 113 -21.60 5.63 20.50
C LYS A 113 -21.62 6.07 21.95
N ASP A 114 -21.10 5.24 22.86
CA ASP A 114 -20.95 5.57 24.28
C ASP A 114 -19.47 5.58 24.67
N LYS A 115 -18.92 6.80 24.80
CA LYS A 115 -17.53 7.00 25.24
C LYS A 115 -17.31 6.47 26.66
N GLN A 116 -18.29 6.59 27.56
CA GLN A 116 -18.15 6.14 28.95
C GLN A 116 -18.05 4.61 29.01
N PHE A 117 -18.82 3.91 28.18
CA PHE A 117 -18.74 2.46 28.08
C PHE A 117 -17.41 2.00 27.47
N ALA A 118 -16.91 2.68 26.43
CA ALA A 118 -15.59 2.38 25.86
C ALA A 118 -14.47 2.58 26.89
N ASP A 119 -14.48 3.73 27.59
CA ASP A 119 -13.53 4.03 28.66
C ASP A 119 -13.63 2.98 29.79
N HIS A 120 -14.82 2.45 30.08
CA HIS A 120 -15.02 1.38 31.05
C HIS A 120 -14.44 0.03 30.60
N VAL A 121 -14.62 -0.36 29.34
CA VAL A 121 -14.00 -1.58 28.79
C VAL A 121 -12.47 -1.45 28.77
N ASP A 122 -11.94 -0.28 28.43
CA ASP A 122 -10.50 0.00 28.49
C ASP A 122 -9.98 -0.14 29.93
N MET A 123 -10.73 0.35 30.92
CA MET A 123 -10.41 0.16 32.34
C MET A 123 -10.42 -1.32 32.75
N ILE A 124 -11.37 -2.13 32.26
CA ILE A 124 -11.40 -3.59 32.50
C ILE A 124 -10.15 -4.23 31.90
N ASN A 125 -9.81 -3.92 30.65
CA ASN A 125 -8.62 -4.46 29.98
C ASN A 125 -7.33 -4.11 30.72
N GLU A 126 -7.18 -2.87 31.19
CA GLU A 126 -6.02 -2.46 32.00
C GLU A 126 -6.00 -3.15 33.38
N THR A 127 -7.16 -3.44 33.97
CA THR A 127 -7.24 -4.20 35.24
C THR A 127 -6.86 -5.67 35.04
N LEU A 128 -7.17 -6.25 33.88
CA LEU A 128 -6.86 -7.64 33.56
C LEU A 128 -5.42 -7.85 33.07
N ARG A 129 -4.71 -6.81 32.59
CA ARG A 129 -3.32 -6.88 32.13
C ARG A 129 -2.38 -7.72 33.01
N PRO A 130 -2.32 -7.54 34.35
CA PRO A 130 -1.39 -8.30 35.19
C PRO A 130 -1.63 -9.83 35.19
N TYR A 131 -2.81 -10.26 34.73
CA TYR A 131 -3.19 -11.67 34.61
C TYR A 131 -2.85 -12.28 33.25
N ASP A 132 -2.40 -11.47 32.29
CA ASP A 132 -1.93 -11.95 31.00
C ASP A 132 -0.68 -12.84 31.17
N ILE A 133 -0.58 -13.88 30.33
CA ILE A 133 0.54 -14.83 30.33
C ILE A 133 1.85 -14.14 29.94
N LEU A 134 1.79 -13.15 29.05
CA LEU A 134 2.96 -12.47 28.51
C LEU A 134 3.81 -11.79 29.59
N PRO A 135 3.28 -10.85 30.40
CA PRO A 135 4.09 -10.20 31.44
C PRO A 135 4.59 -11.18 32.52
N ARG A 136 3.85 -12.27 32.78
CA ARG A 136 4.22 -13.32 33.74
C ARG A 136 5.42 -14.12 33.23
N THR A 137 5.33 -14.65 32.01
CA THR A 137 6.41 -15.40 31.36
C THR A 137 7.65 -14.53 31.20
N LEU A 138 7.51 -13.26 30.78
CA LEU A 138 8.63 -12.33 30.69
C LEU A 138 9.28 -12.00 32.05
N SER A 139 8.56 -12.14 33.15
CA SER A 139 9.12 -11.93 34.50
C SER A 139 9.88 -13.15 35.03
N SER A 140 9.60 -14.34 34.50
CA SER A 140 10.27 -15.59 34.86
C SER A 140 11.38 -15.99 33.89
N LEU A 141 11.77 -15.11 32.96
CA LEU A 141 12.84 -15.40 32.02
C LEU A 141 14.19 -15.45 32.74
N ASP A 142 14.94 -16.51 32.43
CA ASP A 142 16.36 -16.58 32.74
C ASP A 142 17.12 -15.71 31.73
N MET A 143 17.44 -14.49 32.15
CA MET A 143 18.04 -13.45 31.30
C MET A 143 19.42 -13.85 30.77
N ASP A 144 20.15 -14.69 31.49
CA ASP A 144 21.50 -15.13 31.09
C ASP A 144 21.46 -16.04 29.85
N HIS A 145 20.30 -16.65 29.59
CA HIS A 145 20.06 -17.55 28.46
C HIS A 145 19.27 -16.91 27.31
N VAL A 146 19.02 -15.59 27.36
CA VAL A 146 18.31 -14.86 26.30
C VAL A 146 19.32 -14.03 25.51
N SER A 147 19.41 -14.30 24.20
CA SER A 147 20.28 -13.58 23.28
C SER A 147 19.59 -12.36 22.66
N ASN A 148 18.27 -12.40 22.49
CA ASN A 148 17.49 -11.28 21.97
C ASN A 148 15.99 -11.41 22.28
N ILE A 149 15.30 -10.27 22.26
CA ILE A 149 13.84 -10.19 22.27
C ILE A 149 13.41 -9.26 21.14
N VAL A 150 12.40 -9.67 20.39
CA VAL A 150 11.87 -8.90 19.26
C VAL A 150 10.36 -8.82 19.41
N GLY A 151 9.78 -7.63 19.24
CA GLY A 151 8.33 -7.45 19.33
C GLY A 151 7.62 -8.07 18.12
N ILE A 152 6.37 -8.48 18.31
CA ILE A 152 5.47 -8.94 17.25
C ILE A 152 4.32 -7.95 17.21
N CYS A 153 4.23 -7.21 16.12
CA CYS A 153 3.10 -6.33 15.83
C CYS A 153 2.12 -7.02 14.89
N GLU A 154 0.83 -6.78 15.10
CA GLU A 154 -0.25 -7.25 14.23
C GLU A 154 -0.88 -6.06 13.51
N ASP A 155 -1.15 -6.22 12.22
CA ASP A 155 -1.94 -5.28 11.45
C ASP A 155 -3.43 -5.61 11.48
N ILE A 156 -4.23 -4.80 10.79
CA ILE A 156 -5.69 -4.95 10.75
C ILE A 156 -6.14 -6.17 9.96
N ASP A 157 -5.25 -6.77 9.17
CA ASP A 157 -5.52 -7.97 8.39
C ASP A 157 -5.09 -9.24 9.16
N GLY A 158 -4.65 -9.08 10.43
CA GLY A 158 -4.10 -10.16 11.24
C GLY A 158 -2.66 -10.57 10.84
N ASN A 159 -2.03 -9.88 9.89
CA ASN A 159 -0.65 -10.18 9.52
C ASN A 159 0.28 -9.68 10.60
N ARG A 160 1.29 -10.51 10.89
CA ARG A 160 2.29 -10.22 11.91
C ARG A 160 3.59 -9.75 11.29
N SER A 161 4.19 -8.75 11.92
CA SER A 161 5.49 -8.21 11.54
C SER A 161 6.36 -8.02 12.78
N ILE A 162 7.66 -8.21 12.62
CA ILE A 162 8.62 -8.06 13.70
C ILE A 162 8.91 -6.58 13.95
N LEU A 163 8.90 -6.17 15.22
CA LEU A 163 9.36 -4.88 15.72
C LEU A 163 10.72 -5.06 16.38
N ARG A 164 11.76 -4.49 15.78
CA ARG A 164 13.08 -4.45 16.41
C ARG A 164 13.04 -3.51 17.61
N LEU A 165 13.50 -4.00 18.75
CA LEU A 165 13.59 -3.24 19.98
C LEU A 165 15.05 -2.89 20.23
N ASP A 166 15.28 -1.64 20.64
CA ASP A 166 16.60 -1.14 21.00
C ASP A 166 16.89 -1.36 22.50
N GLY A 167 18.17 -1.32 22.86
CA GLY A 167 18.65 -1.52 24.23
C GLY A 167 19.03 -2.95 24.59
N ASP A 168 19.38 -3.16 25.85
CA ASP A 168 19.71 -4.47 26.42
C ASP A 168 18.46 -5.35 26.64
N ILE A 169 18.65 -6.63 26.97
CA ILE A 169 17.54 -7.58 27.14
C ILE A 169 16.54 -7.10 28.20
N LEU A 170 17.02 -6.53 29.30
CA LEU A 170 16.16 -6.01 30.37
C LEU A 170 15.29 -4.85 29.88
N SER A 171 15.85 -3.92 29.11
CA SER A 171 15.14 -2.81 28.50
C SER A 171 14.07 -3.31 27.53
N LYS A 172 14.37 -4.33 26.72
CA LYS A 172 13.40 -4.95 25.80
C LYS A 172 12.28 -5.66 26.55
N VAL A 173 12.57 -6.38 27.64
CA VAL A 173 11.54 -6.98 28.51
C VAL A 173 10.62 -5.91 29.10
N ASN A 174 11.18 -4.83 29.63
CA ASN A 174 10.40 -3.74 30.21
C ASN A 174 9.55 -3.04 29.15
N TYR A 175 10.09 -2.81 27.96
CA TYR A 175 9.34 -2.27 26.83
C TYR A 175 8.14 -3.15 26.51
N MET A 176 8.34 -4.47 26.38
CA MET A 176 7.26 -5.42 26.10
C MET A 176 6.18 -5.40 27.18
N LYS A 177 6.55 -5.46 28.46
CA LYS A 177 5.60 -5.42 29.60
C LYS A 177 4.77 -4.14 29.64
N ASN A 178 5.36 -3.01 29.24
CA ASN A 178 4.69 -1.72 29.29
C ASN A 178 3.81 -1.46 28.06
N ASN A 179 4.15 -2.03 26.90
CA ASN A 179 3.55 -1.68 25.62
C ASN A 179 2.72 -2.79 24.95
N TYR A 180 2.72 -4.04 25.44
CA TYR A 180 1.88 -5.09 24.83
C TYR A 180 0.39 -4.71 24.86
N SER A 181 -0.34 -5.14 23.84
CA SER A 181 -1.74 -4.81 23.52
C SER A 181 -2.00 -3.32 23.25
N ARG A 182 -0.95 -2.49 23.10
CA ARG A 182 -1.07 -1.07 22.73
C ARG A 182 -0.62 -0.81 21.30
N ASN A 183 -1.09 0.31 20.75
CA ASN A 183 -0.53 0.83 19.52
C ASN A 183 0.84 1.43 19.81
N VAL A 184 1.84 0.98 19.05
CA VAL A 184 3.20 1.48 19.09
C VAL A 184 3.57 2.02 17.72
N ASN A 185 4.46 3.00 17.72
CA ASN A 185 4.98 3.55 16.50
C ASN A 185 6.04 2.62 15.91
N VAL A 186 5.96 2.41 14.61
CA VAL A 186 6.85 1.54 13.84
C VAL A 186 7.37 2.35 12.66
N ILE A 187 8.70 2.41 12.53
CA ILE A 187 9.35 3.02 11.38
C ILE A 187 9.38 1.98 10.25
N LEU A 188 8.85 2.37 9.10
CA LEU A 188 8.96 1.65 7.85
C LEU A 188 9.99 2.36 6.98
N GLU A 189 10.99 1.62 6.50
CA GLU A 189 12.05 2.15 5.62
C GLU A 189 11.52 2.61 4.26
N SER A 190 10.34 2.11 3.85
CA SER A 190 9.72 2.43 2.57
C SER A 190 8.20 2.42 2.69
N ARG A 191 7.56 3.31 1.92
CA ARG A 191 6.10 3.32 1.69
C ARG A 191 5.65 2.16 0.83
N GLN A 192 6.54 1.65 -0.03
CA GLN A 192 6.31 0.47 -0.83
C GLN A 192 6.82 -0.77 -0.08
N LEU A 193 5.89 -1.56 0.46
CA LEU A 193 6.18 -2.77 1.25
C LEU A 193 6.65 -3.94 0.38
N ALA A 194 6.18 -3.99 -0.87
CA ALA A 194 6.56 -4.94 -1.91
C ALA A 194 6.28 -4.29 -3.28
N PRO A 195 6.81 -4.80 -4.41
CA PRO A 195 6.53 -4.23 -5.73
C PRO A 195 5.02 -4.07 -5.98
N GLY A 196 4.58 -2.82 -6.15
CA GLY A 196 3.17 -2.46 -6.34
C GLY A 196 2.30 -2.47 -5.08
N LEU A 197 2.82 -2.73 -3.87
CA LEU A 197 2.07 -2.67 -2.61
C LEU A 197 2.53 -1.50 -1.76
N PHE A 198 1.62 -0.55 -1.53
CA PHE A 198 1.87 0.68 -0.77
C PHE A 198 1.10 0.70 0.54
N GLU A 199 1.79 1.07 1.61
CA GLU A 199 1.21 1.39 2.91
C GLU A 199 0.67 2.83 2.88
N MET A 200 -0.56 3.03 3.35
CA MET A 200 -1.24 4.34 3.30
C MET A 200 -1.51 4.94 4.67
N ARG A 201 -1.30 4.20 5.76
CA ARG A 201 -1.53 4.70 7.13
C ARG A 201 -0.56 5.79 7.56
N GLY A 202 0.56 5.94 6.87
CA GLY A 202 1.53 7.01 7.12
C GLY A 202 1.17 8.35 6.44
N PHE A 203 0.11 8.39 5.61
CA PHE A 203 -0.38 9.61 5.01
C PHE A 203 -1.61 10.13 5.76
N ASP A 204 -1.62 11.41 6.12
CA ASP A 204 -2.81 12.06 6.67
C ASP A 204 -3.76 12.46 5.54
N PHE A 205 -4.75 11.61 5.25
CA PHE A 205 -5.74 11.88 4.21
C PHE A 205 -6.57 13.14 4.49
N THR A 206 -6.75 13.52 5.76
CA THR A 206 -7.54 14.72 6.11
C THR A 206 -6.78 16.02 5.83
N SER A 207 -5.47 15.93 5.62
CA SER A 207 -4.61 17.04 5.20
C SER A 207 -4.53 17.24 3.68
N TYR A 208 -5.11 16.32 2.89
CA TYR A 208 -5.05 16.38 1.42
C TYR A 208 -5.64 17.69 0.89
N ASN A 209 -4.86 18.40 0.09
CA ASN A 209 -5.30 19.60 -0.59
C ASN A 209 -5.15 19.45 -2.12
N PRO A 210 -6.23 19.53 -2.91
CA PRO A 210 -6.15 19.42 -4.37
C PRO A 210 -5.38 20.56 -5.04
N ASP A 211 -5.15 21.68 -4.34
CA ASP A 211 -4.36 22.81 -4.85
C ASP A 211 -2.85 22.62 -4.65
N ASN A 212 -2.44 21.69 -3.78
CA ASN A 212 -1.03 21.38 -3.61
C ASN A 212 -0.51 20.70 -4.87
N GLN A 213 0.54 21.28 -5.43
CA GLN A 213 1.14 20.84 -6.68
C GLN A 213 2.65 20.74 -6.52
N TYR A 214 3.21 19.61 -6.93
CA TYR A 214 4.65 19.39 -6.98
C TYR A 214 5.06 18.93 -8.37
N ARG A 215 6.34 19.08 -8.70
CA ARG A 215 6.85 18.80 -10.04
C ARG A 215 7.60 17.48 -10.05
N LEU A 216 7.21 16.59 -10.96
CA LEU A 216 7.91 15.35 -11.27
C LEU A 216 8.43 15.44 -12.70
N ILE A 217 9.75 15.29 -12.83
CA ILE A 217 10.45 15.42 -14.09
C ILE A 217 10.92 14.05 -14.51
N ARG A 218 10.47 13.59 -15.67
CA ARG A 218 10.93 12.34 -16.29
C ARG A 218 11.73 12.66 -17.54
N PHE A 219 12.86 12.00 -17.70
CA PHE A 219 13.75 12.27 -18.84
C PHE A 219 14.53 11.02 -19.24
N PHE A 220 15.15 11.07 -20.41
CA PHE A 220 16.00 10.00 -20.91
C PHE A 220 17.46 10.47 -20.90
N SER A 221 18.34 9.67 -20.31
CA SER A 221 19.76 10.00 -20.18
C SER A 221 20.58 8.73 -20.17
N ASN A 222 21.63 8.66 -21.00
CA ASN A 222 22.53 7.51 -21.12
C ASN A 222 21.82 6.18 -21.40
N GLY A 223 20.77 6.17 -22.22
CA GLY A 223 20.04 4.93 -22.55
C GLY A 223 18.98 4.52 -21.51
N GLU A 224 18.83 5.27 -20.41
CA GLU A 224 17.92 4.94 -19.32
C GLU A 224 16.87 6.03 -19.10
N SER A 225 15.64 5.60 -18.76
CA SER A 225 14.59 6.50 -18.29
C SER A 225 14.84 6.81 -16.81
N LYS A 226 15.00 8.08 -16.48
CA LYS A 226 15.16 8.58 -15.11
C LYS A 226 13.99 9.48 -14.74
N ALA A 227 13.73 9.63 -13.46
CA ALA A 227 12.81 10.65 -12.97
C ALA A 227 13.25 11.21 -11.62
N CYS A 228 12.84 12.43 -11.31
CA CYS A 228 13.07 13.09 -10.03
C CYS A 228 11.96 14.06 -9.67
N VAL A 229 11.75 14.28 -8.37
CA VAL A 229 10.85 15.30 -7.86
C VAL A 229 11.64 16.56 -7.56
N ILE A 230 11.11 17.71 -7.98
CA ILE A 230 11.75 19.02 -7.82
C ILE A 230 11.11 19.76 -6.65
N GLY A 231 11.96 20.28 -5.76
CA GLY A 231 11.57 21.08 -4.62
C GLY A 231 11.14 22.51 -5.00
N ALA A 232 10.56 23.22 -4.04
CA ALA A 232 10.15 24.62 -4.23
C ALA A 232 11.34 25.57 -4.48
N ASP A 233 12.53 25.20 -4.00
CA ASP A 233 13.81 25.86 -4.23
C ASP A 233 14.43 25.56 -5.61
N LYS A 234 13.71 24.79 -6.46
CA LYS A 234 14.15 24.32 -7.78
C LYS A 234 15.35 23.38 -7.73
N SER A 235 15.63 22.73 -6.60
CA SER A 235 16.61 21.66 -6.50
C SER A 235 15.95 20.29 -6.63
N VAL A 236 16.73 19.25 -6.92
CA VAL A 236 16.24 17.87 -6.88
C VAL A 236 15.98 17.47 -5.43
N GLN A 237 14.71 17.22 -5.08
CA GLN A 237 14.35 16.78 -3.74
C GLN A 237 14.69 15.30 -3.54
N TYR A 238 14.36 14.46 -4.52
CA TYR A 238 14.76 13.05 -4.56
C TYR A 238 14.65 12.45 -5.96
N TRP A 239 15.44 11.40 -6.17
CA TRP A 239 15.47 10.62 -7.41
C TRP A 239 14.51 9.43 -7.33
N ILE A 240 13.84 9.14 -8.45
CA ILE A 240 13.00 7.95 -8.62
C ILE A 240 13.86 6.85 -9.25
N GLN A 241 14.17 5.82 -8.45
CA GLN A 241 15.00 4.71 -8.90
C GLN A 241 14.22 3.70 -9.75
N ASP A 242 12.96 3.43 -9.41
CA ASP A 242 12.09 2.51 -10.15
C ASP A 242 11.02 3.27 -10.94
N MET A 243 11.12 3.24 -12.27
CA MET A 243 10.15 3.88 -13.16
C MET A 243 8.75 3.26 -13.08
N ASN A 244 8.59 2.07 -12.51
CA ASN A 244 7.25 1.53 -12.22
C ASN A 244 6.50 2.40 -11.22
N LEU A 245 7.18 3.13 -10.35
CA LEU A 245 6.53 4.04 -9.40
C LEU A 245 5.73 5.13 -10.13
N VAL A 246 6.31 5.75 -11.17
CA VAL A 246 5.60 6.72 -12.01
C VAL A 246 4.43 6.06 -12.74
N LYS A 247 4.60 4.82 -13.22
CA LYS A 247 3.52 4.04 -13.84
C LYS A 247 2.38 3.79 -12.85
N TYR A 248 2.68 3.46 -11.60
CA TYR A 248 1.67 3.26 -10.56
C TYR A 248 0.89 4.54 -10.28
N MET A 249 1.54 5.70 -10.25
CA MET A 249 0.83 6.98 -10.09
C MET A 249 -0.18 7.21 -11.20
N LEU A 250 0.22 6.94 -12.44
CA LEU A 250 -0.65 7.09 -13.61
C LEU A 250 -1.83 6.11 -13.59
N LEU A 251 -1.60 4.86 -13.18
CA LEU A 251 -2.67 3.86 -13.03
C LEU A 251 -3.63 4.19 -11.89
N LEU A 252 -3.12 4.76 -10.79
CA LEU A 252 -3.93 5.21 -9.67
C LEU A 252 -4.79 6.40 -10.06
N ASP A 253 -4.22 7.40 -10.75
CA ASP A 253 -4.96 8.54 -11.26
C ASP A 253 -6.10 8.08 -12.17
N GLN A 254 -5.79 7.22 -13.16
CA GLN A 254 -6.79 6.62 -14.04
C GLN A 254 -7.91 5.91 -13.26
N SER A 255 -7.55 5.17 -12.21
CA SER A 255 -8.52 4.46 -11.37
C SER A 255 -9.41 5.42 -10.59
N ILE A 256 -8.89 6.55 -10.12
CA ILE A 256 -9.66 7.57 -9.38
C ILE A 256 -10.56 8.37 -10.34
N GLN A 257 -10.08 8.71 -11.54
CA GLN A 257 -10.87 9.51 -12.49
C GLN A 257 -12.06 8.71 -13.07
N GLU A 258 -11.87 7.44 -13.39
CA GLU A 258 -12.89 6.65 -14.11
C GLU A 258 -13.78 5.78 -13.22
N ASN A 259 -13.36 5.48 -11.98
CA ASN A 259 -14.14 4.65 -11.08
C ASN A 259 -14.74 5.47 -9.94
N LYS A 260 -16.02 5.84 -10.08
CA LYS A 260 -16.75 6.62 -9.08
C LYS A 260 -16.73 6.00 -7.68
N LYS A 261 -16.87 4.67 -7.56
CA LYS A 261 -16.83 3.99 -6.25
C LYS A 261 -15.44 4.09 -5.62
N PHE A 262 -14.40 4.02 -6.44
CA PHE A 262 -13.00 4.19 -6.00
C PHE A 262 -12.75 5.63 -5.54
N GLN A 263 -13.22 6.62 -6.32
CA GLN A 263 -13.17 8.04 -5.97
C GLN A 263 -13.90 8.36 -4.66
N ASP A 264 -15.10 7.81 -4.49
CA ASP A 264 -15.93 8.03 -3.29
C ASP A 264 -15.29 7.44 -2.04
N ALA A 265 -14.53 6.33 -2.15
CA ALA A 265 -13.75 5.81 -1.04
C ALA A 265 -12.60 6.75 -0.65
N PHE A 266 -11.90 7.33 -1.61
CA PHE A 266 -10.89 8.36 -1.32
C PHE A 266 -11.50 9.60 -0.66
N ARG A 267 -12.67 10.08 -1.14
CA ARG A 267 -13.39 11.21 -0.52
C ARG A 267 -13.72 10.93 0.94
N GLN A 268 -14.21 9.75 1.25
CA GLN A 268 -14.54 9.36 2.62
C GLN A 268 -13.30 9.20 3.50
N CYS A 269 -12.15 8.80 2.95
CA CYS A 269 -10.88 8.85 3.69
C CYS A 269 -10.45 10.31 3.97
N ILE A 270 -10.60 11.21 2.99
CA ILE A 270 -10.28 12.64 3.13
C ILE A 270 -11.21 13.32 4.15
N SER A 271 -12.49 12.95 4.21
CA SER A 271 -13.41 13.45 5.24
C SER A 271 -13.14 12.88 6.64
N GLY A 272 -12.31 11.83 6.74
CA GLY A 272 -12.00 11.12 7.97
C GLY A 272 -13.03 10.06 8.38
N GLU A 273 -13.99 9.74 7.50
CA GLU A 273 -14.99 8.69 7.72
C GLU A 273 -14.41 7.27 7.60
N LEU A 274 -13.39 7.10 6.75
CA LEU A 274 -12.72 5.83 6.52
C LEU A 274 -11.24 5.92 6.87
N MET A 275 -10.68 4.82 7.36
CA MET A 275 -9.24 4.71 7.61
C MET A 275 -8.55 4.00 6.44
N PRO A 276 -7.67 4.68 5.69
CA PRO A 276 -6.95 4.08 4.57
C PRO A 276 -5.87 3.12 5.06
N ILE A 277 -5.71 1.98 4.38
CA ILE A 277 -4.76 0.93 4.77
C ILE A 277 -3.68 0.75 3.71
N LYS A 278 -4.07 0.38 2.48
CA LYS A 278 -3.09 0.02 1.44
C LYS A 278 -3.60 0.24 0.04
N ILE A 279 -2.68 0.45 -0.89
CA ILE A 279 -2.93 0.40 -2.34
C ILE A 279 -2.10 -0.74 -2.93
N LEU A 280 -2.71 -1.58 -3.76
CA LEU A 280 -2.04 -2.68 -4.44
C LEU A 280 -2.26 -2.59 -5.96
N PHE A 281 -1.18 -2.68 -6.72
CA PHE A 281 -1.17 -2.82 -8.17
C PHE A 281 -0.83 -4.27 -8.53
N ASN A 282 -1.82 -5.04 -8.98
CA ASN A 282 -1.66 -6.45 -9.28
C ASN A 282 -1.75 -6.71 -10.79
N THR A 283 -0.65 -7.21 -11.38
CA THR A 283 -0.58 -7.59 -12.80
C THR A 283 -1.02 -9.03 -13.07
N LYS A 284 -1.19 -9.85 -12.03
CA LYS A 284 -1.71 -11.23 -12.11
C LYS A 284 -3.21 -11.30 -11.80
N PHE A 285 -3.89 -10.19 -11.97
CA PHE A 285 -5.30 -10.07 -11.68
C PHE A 285 -6.08 -10.53 -12.91
N GLU A 286 -6.51 -11.79 -12.91
CA GLU A 286 -7.30 -12.39 -14.00
C GLU A 286 -8.74 -12.54 -13.53
N ILE A 287 -9.62 -11.66 -14.00
CA ILE A 287 -11.06 -11.95 -14.01
C ILE A 287 -11.32 -12.73 -15.28
N GLY A 288 -11.76 -13.98 -15.11
CA GLY A 288 -12.23 -14.79 -16.22
C GLY A 288 -13.55 -14.24 -16.73
N TYR A 289 -13.51 -13.49 -17.84
CA TYR A 289 -14.72 -13.00 -18.48
C TYR A 289 -15.42 -14.07 -19.35
N THR A 290 -14.81 -15.25 -19.54
CA THR A 290 -15.36 -16.36 -20.33
C THR A 290 -16.68 -16.91 -19.79
N ASP A 291 -16.90 -16.83 -18.47
CA ASP A 291 -18.11 -17.33 -17.79
C ASP A 291 -18.95 -16.21 -17.14
N SER A 292 -18.55 -14.95 -17.28
CA SER A 292 -19.16 -13.81 -16.59
C SER A 292 -19.92 -12.87 -17.54
N HIS A 293 -20.72 -11.97 -16.96
CA HIS A 293 -21.34 -10.90 -17.73
C HIS A 293 -20.28 -10.04 -18.42
N LEU A 294 -20.54 -9.68 -19.69
CA LEU A 294 -19.72 -8.75 -20.48
C LEU A 294 -19.58 -7.41 -19.72
N PRO A 295 -18.38 -6.82 -19.63
CA PRO A 295 -18.19 -5.54 -18.96
C PRO A 295 -19.09 -4.44 -19.54
N GLU A 296 -19.61 -3.55 -18.69
CA GLU A 296 -20.56 -2.50 -19.08
C GLU A 296 -20.04 -1.66 -20.24
N ALA A 297 -18.75 -1.30 -20.22
CA ALA A 297 -18.07 -0.56 -21.28
C ALA A 297 -18.19 -1.23 -22.67
N TYR A 298 -18.35 -2.54 -22.71
CA TYR A 298 -18.45 -3.35 -23.92
C TYR A 298 -19.88 -3.70 -24.32
N GLN A 299 -20.83 -3.71 -23.37
CA GLN A 299 -22.23 -4.07 -23.65
C GLN A 299 -22.85 -3.18 -24.73
N ASP A 300 -22.65 -1.86 -24.64
CA ASP A 300 -23.21 -0.91 -25.61
C ASP A 300 -22.50 -0.96 -26.95
N ILE A 301 -21.19 -1.22 -26.93
CA ILE A 301 -20.39 -1.32 -28.16
C ILE A 301 -20.81 -2.58 -28.94
N PHE A 302 -21.01 -3.70 -28.25
CA PHE A 302 -21.41 -4.96 -28.88
C PHE A 302 -22.79 -4.87 -29.51
N LYS A 303 -23.74 -4.18 -28.84
CA LYS A 303 -25.06 -3.87 -29.41
C LYS A 303 -24.94 -3.01 -30.68
N THR A 304 -24.07 -2.00 -30.66
CA THR A 304 -23.88 -1.05 -31.77
C THR A 304 -23.17 -1.68 -32.98
N CYS A 305 -22.25 -2.61 -32.73
CA CYS A 305 -21.46 -3.27 -33.78
C CYS A 305 -22.15 -4.50 -34.39
N ASN A 306 -23.27 -4.98 -33.83
CA ASN A 306 -24.01 -6.16 -34.27
C ASN A 306 -23.12 -7.40 -34.46
N LEU A 307 -22.32 -7.72 -33.43
CA LEU A 307 -21.33 -8.79 -33.48
C LEU A 307 -21.96 -10.19 -33.38
N GLY A 308 -21.46 -11.11 -34.20
CA GLY A 308 -21.78 -12.56 -34.13
C GLY A 308 -21.16 -13.25 -32.91
N MET A 309 -21.54 -14.51 -32.64
CA MET A 309 -21.01 -15.26 -31.47
C MET A 309 -19.50 -15.46 -31.55
N ASP A 310 -18.96 -15.90 -32.69
CA ASP A 310 -17.52 -16.12 -32.87
C ASP A 310 -16.69 -14.84 -32.67
N GLU A 311 -17.24 -13.68 -33.04
CA GLU A 311 -16.58 -12.39 -32.85
C GLU A 311 -16.57 -12.00 -31.37
N LYS A 312 -17.64 -12.30 -30.63
CA LYS A 312 -17.70 -12.09 -29.19
C LYS A 312 -16.65 -12.94 -28.48
N ASP A 313 -16.54 -14.22 -28.80
CA ASP A 313 -15.59 -15.13 -28.15
C ASP A 313 -14.13 -14.63 -28.30
N VAL A 314 -13.76 -14.18 -29.50
CA VAL A 314 -12.43 -13.60 -29.77
C VAL A 314 -12.17 -12.34 -28.93
N ILE A 315 -13.19 -11.51 -28.70
CA ILE A 315 -13.05 -10.32 -27.85
C ILE A 315 -12.97 -10.72 -26.38
N MET A 316 -13.75 -11.71 -25.93
CA MET A 316 -13.69 -12.19 -24.55
C MET A 316 -12.31 -12.76 -24.22
N GLU A 317 -11.71 -13.52 -25.14
CA GLU A 317 -10.34 -14.01 -25.00
C GLU A 317 -9.34 -12.85 -24.90
N SER A 318 -9.51 -11.82 -25.74
CA SER A 318 -8.68 -10.61 -25.71
C SER A 318 -8.83 -9.83 -24.40
N LEU A 319 -10.04 -9.71 -23.87
CA LEU A 319 -10.32 -9.03 -22.60
C LEU A 319 -9.68 -9.71 -21.39
N ASN A 320 -9.46 -11.02 -21.46
CA ASN A 320 -8.75 -11.79 -20.42
C ASN A 320 -7.23 -11.54 -20.43
N GLN A 321 -6.69 -10.86 -21.44
CA GLN A 321 -5.26 -10.59 -21.56
C GLN A 321 -4.91 -9.19 -21.08
N LEU A 322 -3.70 -9.02 -20.53
CA LEU A 322 -3.16 -7.70 -20.16
C LEU A 322 -4.05 -6.88 -19.20
N GLN A 323 -4.77 -7.58 -18.32
CA GLN A 323 -5.50 -6.99 -17.20
C GLN A 323 -4.54 -6.54 -16.08
N LEU A 324 -4.95 -5.52 -15.34
CA LEU A 324 -4.26 -5.03 -14.15
C LEU A 324 -5.30 -4.59 -13.12
N GLY A 325 -5.21 -5.10 -11.90
CA GLY A 325 -6.03 -4.64 -10.77
C GLY A 325 -5.34 -3.51 -10.01
N VAL A 326 -6.05 -2.42 -9.75
CA VAL A 326 -5.66 -1.41 -8.75
C VAL A 326 -6.63 -1.54 -7.58
N ALA A 327 -6.14 -2.02 -6.45
CA ALA A 327 -6.93 -2.26 -5.26
C ALA A 327 -6.62 -1.21 -4.19
N PHE A 328 -7.65 -0.58 -3.64
CA PHE A 328 -7.56 0.30 -2.48
C PHE A 328 -8.30 -0.33 -1.30
N SER A 329 -7.58 -0.54 -0.20
CA SER A 329 -8.15 -1.12 1.02
C SER A 329 -8.24 -0.08 2.12
N TYR A 330 -9.36 -0.08 2.82
CA TYR A 330 -9.67 0.84 3.91
C TYR A 330 -10.54 0.14 4.94
N VAL A 331 -10.55 0.67 6.16
CA VAL A 331 -11.38 0.19 7.25
C VAL A 331 -12.50 1.17 7.53
N MET A 332 -13.69 0.59 7.66
CA MET A 332 -14.85 1.23 8.24
C MET A 332 -15.02 0.70 9.66
N LYS A 333 -15.18 1.60 10.63
CA LYS A 333 -15.61 1.23 11.98
C LYS A 333 -17.13 1.13 11.96
N ASP A 334 -17.67 -0.06 12.24
CA ASP A 334 -19.12 -0.21 12.28
C ASP A 334 -19.71 0.28 13.61
N ASN A 335 -21.05 0.32 13.67
CA ASN A 335 -21.83 0.63 14.88
C ASN A 335 -21.70 -0.43 15.98
N THR A 336 -20.85 -1.45 15.82
CA THR A 336 -20.46 -2.39 16.87
C THR A 336 -18.98 -2.29 17.25
N GLY A 337 -18.19 -1.37 16.68
CA GLY A 337 -16.78 -1.18 17.02
C GLY A 337 -15.87 -2.15 16.28
N LYS A 338 -16.48 -3.16 15.64
CA LYS A 338 -15.79 -4.09 14.76
C LYS A 338 -15.27 -3.34 13.55
N GLN A 339 -14.04 -3.65 13.22
CA GLN A 339 -13.35 -3.09 12.07
C GLN A 339 -13.65 -3.98 10.88
N LYS A 340 -14.17 -3.38 9.82
CA LYS A 340 -14.47 -4.10 8.59
C LYS A 340 -13.53 -3.60 7.52
N LEU A 341 -12.66 -4.48 7.04
CA LEU A 341 -11.77 -4.21 5.93
C LEU A 341 -12.56 -4.31 4.63
N PHE A 342 -12.59 -3.22 3.87
CA PHE A 342 -13.13 -3.18 2.54
C PHE A 342 -12.00 -3.02 1.54
N THR A 343 -12.16 -3.63 0.36
CA THR A 343 -11.27 -3.44 -0.78
C THR A 343 -12.10 -3.09 -2.01
N HIS A 344 -11.83 -1.92 -2.59
CA HIS A 344 -12.28 -1.57 -3.92
C HIS A 344 -11.20 -1.89 -4.93
N ILE A 345 -11.58 -2.54 -6.03
CA ILE A 345 -10.67 -2.89 -7.12
C ILE A 345 -11.18 -2.22 -8.39
N SER A 346 -10.32 -1.45 -9.04
CA SER A 346 -10.47 -1.00 -10.41
C SER A 346 -9.73 -1.98 -11.33
N VAL A 347 -10.46 -2.59 -12.25
CA VAL A 347 -9.89 -3.52 -13.23
C VAL A 347 -9.53 -2.71 -14.46
N LEU A 348 -8.24 -2.54 -14.70
CA LEU A 348 -7.71 -1.84 -15.86
C LEU A 348 -7.38 -2.85 -16.96
N HIS A 349 -7.69 -2.51 -18.21
CA HIS A 349 -7.35 -3.34 -19.36
C HIS A 349 -6.56 -2.52 -20.38
N SER A 350 -5.49 -3.12 -20.93
CA SER A 350 -4.68 -2.45 -21.94
C SER A 350 -5.33 -2.53 -23.32
N ILE A 351 -5.48 -1.43 -24.04
CA ILE A 351 -5.93 -1.47 -25.44
C ILE A 351 -5.02 -2.35 -26.32
N LYS A 352 -3.77 -2.56 -25.91
CA LYS A 352 -2.82 -3.41 -26.66
C LYS A 352 -3.32 -4.84 -26.81
N ALA A 353 -4.11 -5.33 -25.85
CA ALA A 353 -4.71 -6.65 -25.94
C ALA A 353 -5.69 -6.74 -27.12
N LEU A 354 -6.24 -5.61 -27.59
CA LEU A 354 -7.12 -5.53 -28.75
C LEU A 354 -6.39 -5.41 -30.10
N GLU A 355 -5.05 -5.27 -30.12
CA GLU A 355 -4.32 -5.17 -31.40
C GLU A 355 -4.51 -6.40 -32.32
N PRO A 356 -4.56 -7.66 -31.83
CA PRO A 356 -4.85 -8.83 -32.66
C PRO A 356 -6.22 -8.76 -33.36
N ILE A 357 -7.22 -8.13 -32.71
CA ILE A 357 -8.57 -8.01 -33.27
C ILE A 357 -8.73 -6.79 -34.18
N ARG A 358 -7.74 -5.88 -34.24
CA ARG A 358 -7.83 -4.64 -35.02
C ARG A 358 -8.06 -4.88 -36.51
N GLN A 359 -7.43 -5.91 -37.09
CA GLN A 359 -7.61 -6.24 -38.51
C GLN A 359 -8.95 -6.94 -38.78
N ARG A 360 -9.40 -7.78 -37.84
CA ARG A 360 -10.63 -8.57 -37.97
C ARG A 360 -11.89 -7.77 -37.66
N LEU A 361 -11.81 -6.86 -36.69
CA LEU A 361 -12.92 -6.03 -36.18
C LEU A 361 -12.51 -4.54 -36.09
N PRO A 362 -12.18 -3.88 -37.22
CA PRO A 362 -11.64 -2.52 -37.22
C PRO A 362 -12.65 -1.48 -36.68
N LYS A 363 -13.95 -1.68 -36.94
CA LYS A 363 -15.01 -0.80 -36.45
C LYS A 363 -15.10 -0.85 -34.92
N LEU A 364 -15.05 -2.05 -34.34
CA LEU A 364 -15.07 -2.25 -32.89
C LEU A 364 -13.84 -1.60 -32.23
N TYR A 365 -12.65 -1.90 -32.75
CA TYR A 365 -11.41 -1.31 -32.25
C TYR A 365 -11.46 0.22 -32.29
N SER A 366 -11.99 0.80 -33.38
CA SER A 366 -12.14 2.26 -33.51
C SER A 366 -13.11 2.83 -32.46
N GLU A 367 -14.26 2.19 -32.23
CA GLU A 367 -15.24 2.64 -31.23
C GLU A 367 -14.68 2.57 -29.81
N ILE A 368 -13.95 1.51 -29.47
CA ILE A 368 -13.28 1.39 -28.17
C ILE A 368 -12.20 2.46 -28.03
N ASN A 369 -11.36 2.62 -29.04
CA ASN A 369 -10.28 3.61 -29.02
C ASN A 369 -10.79 5.05 -28.90
N LYS A 370 -12.00 5.37 -29.39
CA LYS A 370 -12.65 6.68 -29.19
C LYS A 370 -13.14 6.90 -27.75
N ARG A 371 -13.55 5.83 -27.07
CA ARG A 371 -14.10 5.90 -25.70
C ARG A 371 -13.02 5.84 -24.62
N ILE A 372 -11.82 5.40 -24.96
CA ILE A 372 -10.70 5.33 -24.02
C ILE A 372 -10.14 6.74 -23.77
N PRO A 373 -10.09 7.19 -22.51
CA PRO A 373 -9.43 8.44 -22.15
C PRO A 373 -7.98 8.45 -22.63
N ILE A 374 -7.56 9.55 -23.24
CA ILE A 374 -6.15 9.74 -23.62
C ILE A 374 -5.37 10.01 -22.33
N SER A 375 -4.79 8.98 -21.72
CA SER A 375 -3.97 9.11 -20.52
C SER A 375 -2.54 8.59 -20.69
N ASP A 376 -1.64 9.14 -19.89
CA ASP A 376 -0.22 8.76 -19.87
C ASP A 376 0.05 7.42 -19.21
N ALA A 377 -0.97 6.80 -18.59
CA ALA A 377 -0.93 5.44 -18.10
C ALA A 377 -0.64 4.41 -19.21
N ARG A 378 -0.56 4.83 -20.49
CA ARG A 378 -0.36 4.03 -21.71
C ARG A 378 -1.59 3.18 -22.01
N ARG A 379 -2.63 3.80 -22.57
CA ARG A 379 -3.80 3.13 -23.16
C ARG A 379 -4.46 2.07 -22.23
N PHE A 380 -4.39 2.26 -20.92
CA PHE A 380 -5.21 1.50 -19.97
C PHE A 380 -6.51 2.26 -19.72
N TYR A 381 -7.60 1.53 -19.61
CA TYR A 381 -8.91 2.06 -19.24
C TYR A 381 -9.58 1.13 -18.23
N VAL A 382 -10.49 1.66 -17.42
CA VAL A 382 -11.25 0.87 -16.46
C VAL A 382 -12.26 0.02 -17.21
N LEU A 383 -12.13 -1.29 -17.06
CA LEU A 383 -13.02 -2.30 -17.61
C LEU A 383 -14.16 -2.61 -16.65
N ASP A 384 -13.85 -2.75 -15.36
CA ASP A 384 -14.82 -3.13 -14.32
C ASP A 384 -14.41 -2.60 -12.93
N SER A 385 -15.34 -2.64 -11.98
CA SER A 385 -15.10 -2.35 -10.57
C SER A 385 -15.67 -3.42 -9.64
N ILE A 386 -14.79 -3.99 -8.83
CA ILE A 386 -15.16 -4.96 -7.80
C ILE A 386 -15.09 -4.31 -6.41
N ARG A 387 -15.98 -4.74 -5.51
CA ARG A 387 -15.90 -4.45 -4.08
C ARG A 387 -15.97 -5.74 -3.28
N GLY A 388 -14.99 -5.97 -2.42
CA GLY A 388 -14.98 -7.06 -1.45
C GLY A 388 -14.88 -6.54 -0.02
N TYR A 389 -15.17 -7.39 0.95
CA TYR A 389 -14.89 -7.12 2.36
C TYR A 389 -14.50 -8.39 3.11
N VAL A 390 -13.75 -8.22 4.20
CA VAL A 390 -13.44 -9.25 5.18
C VAL A 390 -13.67 -8.65 6.57
N TYR A 391 -14.13 -9.47 7.52
CA TYR A 391 -14.18 -9.06 8.92
C TYR A 391 -12.78 -9.19 9.52
N ALA A 392 -12.26 -8.10 10.06
CA ALA A 392 -10.99 -8.08 10.77
C ALA A 392 -11.18 -8.54 12.22
#